data_AF-A0A974NVY8-F1
#
_entry.id   AF-A0A974NVY8-F1
#
_cell.length_a   1.000
_cell.length_b   1.000
_cell.length_c   1.000
_cell.angle_alpha   90.00
_cell.angle_beta   90.00
_cell.angle_gamma   90.00
#
_symmetry.space_group_name_H-M   'P 1'
#
loop_
_entity.id
_entity.type
_entity.pdbx_description
1 polymer ?
#
loop_
_entity_poly.entity_id
_entity_poly.type
_entity_poly.pdbx_seq_one_letter_code
_entity_poly.pdbx_strand_id
1 'polypeptide(L)'
;MVDNEAYWIHLATSAVEIVGTMIIVAGAFGSLAIFLVHLCRRSSPRAQLVSDFRSSLGRSILLGLEFLVAADIINTVAIEPTVGSLVILAGIVLIRTFLSFSLEVEIDVRWPWQKSAQTPQQG
;
A
#
# COMPACT_ATOMS: atom_id res chain seq x y z
N MET A 1 33.58 -13.97 2.64
CA MET A 1 32.57 -15.01 2.29
C MET A 1 31.13 -14.52 2.58
N VAL A 2 30.96 -13.47 3.40
CA VAL A 2 29.66 -12.84 3.76
C VAL A 2 29.14 -11.87 2.67
N ASP A 3 29.99 -11.46 1.73
CA ASP A 3 29.69 -10.40 0.75
C ASP A 3 28.66 -10.82 -0.32
N ASN A 4 28.59 -12.13 -0.62
CA ASN A 4 27.72 -12.64 -1.67
C ASN A 4 26.26 -12.75 -1.20
N GLU A 5 26.02 -13.12 0.06
CA GLU A 5 24.67 -13.26 0.61
C GLU A 5 23.99 -11.90 0.79
N ALA A 6 24.73 -10.89 1.28
CA ALA A 6 24.24 -9.53 1.39
C ALA A 6 23.83 -8.94 0.03
N TYR A 7 24.59 -9.22 -1.04
CA TYR A 7 24.26 -8.78 -2.39
C TYR A 7 22.91 -9.34 -2.88
N TRP A 8 22.65 -10.64 -2.69
CA TRP A 8 21.38 -11.25 -3.10
C TRP A 8 20.18 -10.71 -2.33
N ILE A 9 20.36 -10.42 -1.04
CA ILE A 9 19.33 -9.83 -0.18
C ILE A 9 18.98 -8.41 -0.65
N HIS A 10 19.98 -7.57 -0.92
CA HIS A 10 19.75 -6.22 -1.41
C HIS A 10 19.06 -6.22 -2.78
N LEU A 11 19.46 -7.13 -3.67
CA LEU A 11 18.82 -7.28 -4.98
C LEU A 11 17.36 -7.72 -4.84
N ALA A 12 17.07 -8.71 -4.00
CA ALA A 12 15.71 -9.18 -3.76
C ALA A 12 14.83 -8.09 -3.15
N THR A 13 15.33 -7.39 -2.13
CA THR A 13 14.64 -6.26 -1.49
C THR A 13 14.30 -5.18 -2.52
N SER A 14 15.31 -4.73 -3.28
CA SER A 14 15.13 -3.68 -4.29
C SER A 14 14.14 -4.08 -5.37
N ALA A 15 14.18 -5.34 -5.83
CA ALA A 15 13.24 -5.84 -6.83
C ALA A 15 11.80 -5.79 -6.32
N VAL A 16 11.57 -6.22 -5.08
CA VAL A 16 10.23 -6.19 -4.46
C VAL A 16 9.74 -4.76 -4.27
N GLU A 17 10.61 -3.84 -3.83
CA GLU A 17 10.28 -2.40 -3.70
C GLU A 17 9.88 -1.78 -5.04
N ILE A 18 10.65 -2.05 -6.09
CA ILE A 18 10.38 -1.54 -7.44
C ILE A 18 9.02 -2.05 -7.93
N VAL A 19 8.73 -3.35 -7.75
CA VAL A 19 7.45 -3.93 -8.15
C VAL A 19 6.29 -3.29 -7.38
N GLY A 20 6.37 -3.20 -6.06
CA GLY A 20 5.34 -2.57 -5.23
C GLY A 20 5.09 -1.12 -5.64
N THR A 21 6.17 -0.35 -5.81
CA THR A 21 6.10 1.06 -6.25
C THR A 21 5.49 1.19 -7.64
N MET A 22 5.89 0.33 -8.59
CA MET A 22 5.33 0.33 -9.95
C MET A 22 3.83 0.03 -9.96
N ILE A 23 3.35 -0.88 -9.12
CA ILE A 23 1.92 -1.19 -9.00
C ILE A 23 1.14 0.05 -8.52
N ILE A 24 1.64 0.74 -7.49
CA ILE A 24 1.01 1.97 -6.97
C ILE A 24 0.98 3.04 -8.05
N VAL A 25 2.13 3.29 -8.69
CA VAL A 25 2.27 4.33 -9.72
C VAL A 25 1.38 4.03 -10.92
N ALA A 26 1.45 2.83 -11.48
CA ALA A 26 0.64 2.44 -12.64
C ALA A 26 -0.86 2.46 -12.32
N GLY A 27 -1.26 1.99 -11.14
CA GLY A 27 -2.65 2.05 -10.69
C GLY A 27 -3.16 3.48 -10.49
N ALA A 28 -2.34 4.35 -9.91
CA ALA A 28 -2.68 5.77 -9.73
C ALA A 28 -2.84 6.49 -11.07
N PHE A 29 -1.87 6.35 -11.98
CA PHE A 29 -1.95 6.97 -13.31
C PHE A 29 -3.08 6.38 -14.15
N GLY A 30 -3.28 5.05 -14.13
CA GLY A 30 -4.35 4.38 -14.86
C GLY A 30 -5.74 4.81 -14.38
N SER A 31 -5.97 4.79 -13.07
CA SER A 31 -7.24 5.24 -12.48
C SER A 31 -7.51 6.71 -12.75
N LEU A 32 -6.49 7.58 -12.67
CA LEU A 32 -6.61 9.00 -12.99
C LEU A 32 -6.94 9.23 -14.47
N ALA A 33 -6.27 8.52 -15.39
CA ALA A 33 -6.54 8.64 -16.82
C ALA A 33 -8.00 8.23 -17.15
N ILE A 34 -8.47 7.13 -16.58
CA ILE A 34 -9.85 6.65 -16.75
C ILE A 34 -10.85 7.68 -16.17
N PHE A 35 -10.56 8.24 -14.99
CA PHE A 35 -11.38 9.28 -14.38
C PHE A 35 -11.49 10.54 -15.25
N LEU A 36 -10.36 11.04 -15.75
CA LEU A 36 -10.32 12.23 -16.63
C LEU A 36 -11.05 12.00 -17.95
N VAL A 37 -10.89 10.83 -18.58
CA VAL A 37 -11.61 10.49 -19.81
C VAL A 37 -13.13 10.49 -19.58
N HIS A 38 -13.61 9.85 -18.51
CA HIS A 38 -15.04 9.84 -18.20
C HIS A 38 -15.58 11.23 -17.81
N LEU A 39 -14.77 12.05 -17.14
CA LEU A 39 -15.13 13.42 -16.79
C LEU A 39 -15.28 14.29 -18.05
N CYS A 40 -14.35 14.19 -19.00
CA CYS A 40 -14.40 14.90 -20.29
C CYS A 40 -15.58 14.43 -21.16
N ARG A 41 -15.90 13.13 -21.14
CA ARG A 41 -17.03 12.57 -21.93
C ARG A 41 -18.39 12.78 -21.29
N ARG A 42 -18.46 13.39 -20.09
CA ARG A 42 -19.69 13.66 -19.31
C ARG A 42 -20.61 12.43 -19.16
N SER A 43 -20.03 11.22 -19.23
CA SER A 43 -20.80 9.98 -19.42
C SER A 43 -21.46 9.44 -18.15
N SER A 44 -21.04 9.91 -16.97
CA SER A 44 -21.53 9.39 -15.69
C SER A 44 -21.69 10.51 -14.65
N PRO A 45 -22.56 10.34 -13.64
CA PRO A 45 -22.66 11.24 -12.50
C PRO A 45 -21.32 11.37 -11.77
N ARG A 46 -20.94 12.60 -11.38
CA ARG A 46 -19.67 12.89 -10.69
C ARG A 46 -19.45 12.04 -9.44
N ALA A 47 -20.52 11.77 -8.69
CA ALA A 47 -20.44 10.96 -7.46
C ALA A 47 -19.97 9.52 -7.72
N GLN A 48 -20.43 8.89 -8.82
CA GLN A 48 -20.01 7.54 -9.20
C GLN A 48 -18.54 7.54 -9.67
N LEU A 49 -18.16 8.52 -10.50
CA LEU A 49 -16.78 8.63 -10.99
C LEU A 49 -15.74 8.78 -9.86
N VAL A 50 -16.06 9.56 -8.84
CA VAL A 50 -15.18 9.74 -7.67
C VAL A 50 -15.10 8.44 -6.86
N SER A 51 -16.22 7.75 -6.66
CA SER A 51 -16.25 6.46 -5.95
C SER A 51 -15.40 5.39 -6.68
N ASP A 52 -15.56 5.29 -7.99
CA ASP A 52 -14.82 4.32 -8.81
C ASP A 52 -13.32 4.62 -8.82
N PHE A 53 -12.95 5.90 -8.98
CA PHE A 53 -11.57 6.35 -8.88
C PHE A 53 -10.95 5.97 -7.53
N ARG A 54 -11.62 6.29 -6.41
CA ARG A 54 -11.12 5.96 -5.06
C ARG A 54 -10.97 4.45 -4.85
N SER A 55 -11.92 3.65 -5.34
CA SER A 55 -11.87 2.18 -5.23
C SER A 55 -10.71 1.58 -6.03
N SER A 56 -10.51 2.01 -7.27
CA SER A 56 -9.40 1.55 -8.11
C SER A 56 -8.04 1.99 -7.56
N LEU A 57 -7.91 3.26 -7.16
CA LEU A 57 -6.70 3.78 -6.55
C LEU A 57 -6.37 3.04 -5.25
N GLY A 58 -7.36 2.88 -4.36
CA GLY A 58 -7.21 2.15 -3.09
C GLY A 58 -6.74 0.72 -3.29
N ARG A 59 -7.29 -0.02 -4.26
CA ARG A 59 -6.86 -1.39 -4.59
C ARG A 59 -5.40 -1.45 -5.05
N SER A 60 -4.97 -0.51 -5.90
CA SER A 60 -3.56 -0.47 -6.34
C SER A 60 -2.59 -0.12 -5.21
N ILE A 61 -3.00 0.78 -4.29
CA ILE A 61 -2.22 1.13 -3.12
C ILE A 61 -2.11 -0.07 -2.18
N LEU A 62 -3.22 -0.74 -1.86
CA LEU A 62 -3.24 -1.91 -0.98
C LEU A 62 -2.31 -3.02 -1.49
N LEU A 63 -2.43 -3.36 -2.78
CA LEU A 63 -1.57 -4.37 -3.40
C LEU A 63 -0.10 -3.95 -3.37
N GLY A 64 0.20 -2.70 -3.75
CA GLY A 64 1.57 -2.20 -3.70
C GLY A 64 2.16 -2.20 -2.29
N LEU A 65 1.34 -1.91 -1.28
CA LEU A 65 1.73 -1.98 0.13
C LEU A 65 2.05 -3.41 0.58
N GLU A 66 1.37 -4.45 0.09
CA GLU A 66 1.73 -5.84 0.40
C GLU A 66 3.17 -6.17 -0.04
N PHE A 67 3.56 -5.75 -1.25
CA PHE A 67 4.93 -5.93 -1.75
C PHE A 67 5.93 -5.09 -0.94
N LEU A 68 5.60 -3.82 -0.72
CA LEU A 68 6.43 -2.91 0.04
C LEU A 68 6.68 -3.45 1.45
N VAL A 69 5.66 -3.97 2.15
CA VAL A 69 5.80 -4.61 3.46
C VAL A 69 6.71 -5.83 3.41
N ALA A 70 6.59 -6.66 2.37
CA ALA A 70 7.50 -7.79 2.18
C ALA A 70 8.97 -7.35 2.04
N ALA A 71 9.25 -6.25 1.32
CA ALA A 71 10.59 -5.70 1.22
C ALA A 71 11.16 -5.25 2.58
N ASP A 72 10.36 -4.57 3.40
CA ASP A 72 10.79 -4.14 4.75
C ASP A 72 11.11 -5.34 5.66
N ILE A 73 10.32 -6.42 5.57
CA ILE A 73 10.57 -7.65 6.33
C ILE A 73 11.91 -8.28 5.91
N ILE A 74 12.18 -8.36 4.61
CA ILE A 74 13.45 -8.91 4.10
C ILE A 74 14.63 -8.08 4.61
N ASN A 75 14.53 -6.75 4.50
CA ASN A 75 15.60 -5.84 4.91
C ASN A 75 15.87 -5.87 6.42
N THR A 76 14.84 -6.03 7.25
CA THR A 76 14.97 -6.09 8.72
C THR A 76 15.57 -7.40 9.22
N VAL A 77 15.25 -8.54 8.59
CA VAL A 77 15.74 -9.86 9.02
C VAL A 77 17.17 -10.13 8.56
N ALA A 78 17.59 -9.54 7.44
CA ALA A 78 18.79 -9.96 6.73
C ALA A 78 20.06 -9.13 7.01
N ILE A 79 19.96 -7.98 7.67
CA ILE A 79 21.11 -7.09 7.95
C ILE A 79 21.50 -7.22 9.42
N GLU A 80 22.77 -7.55 9.67
CA GLU A 80 23.36 -7.68 10.99
C GLU A 80 23.21 -6.36 11.76
N PRO A 81 22.43 -6.32 12.86
CA PRO A 81 21.95 -5.05 13.40
C PRO A 81 23.07 -4.36 14.20
N THR A 82 23.51 -3.20 13.71
CA THR A 82 24.12 -2.20 14.60
C THR A 82 23.02 -1.37 15.25
N VAL A 83 23.19 -0.97 16.51
CA VAL A 83 22.16 -0.23 17.25
C VAL A 83 21.78 1.08 16.53
N GLY A 84 22.73 1.73 15.86
CA GLY A 84 22.48 2.95 15.08
C GLY A 84 21.64 2.70 13.82
N SER A 85 22.01 1.71 13.01
CA SER A 85 21.24 1.36 11.80
C SER A 85 19.84 0.85 12.13
N LEU A 86 19.71 0.10 13.24
CA LEU A 86 18.43 -0.41 13.72
C LEU A 86 17.46 0.72 14.11
N VAL A 87 17.95 1.80 14.72
CA VAL A 87 17.13 2.96 15.10
C VAL A 87 16.59 3.70 13.88
N ILE A 88 17.42 3.92 12.85
CA ILE A 88 16.98 4.57 11.60
C ILE A 88 15.94 3.70 10.90
N LEU A 89 16.21 2.40 10.79
CA LEU A 89 15.30 1.44 10.17
C LEU A 89 13.97 1.36 10.92
N ALA A 90 14.00 1.28 12.26
CA ALA A 90 12.81 1.31 13.10
C ALA A 90 12.00 2.60 12.91
N GLY A 91 12.67 3.75 12.77
CA GLY A 91 12.01 5.03 12.46
C GLY A 91 11.28 5.03 11.12
N ILE A 92 11.91 4.52 10.06
CA ILE A 92 11.31 4.41 8.73
C ILE A 92 10.10 3.47 8.75
N VAL A 93 10.23 2.30 9.37
CA VAL A 93 9.13 1.32 9.49
C VAL A 93 7.96 1.92 10.27
N LEU A 94 8.21 2.63 11.37
CA LEU A 94 7.17 3.25 12.20
C LEU A 94 6.39 4.32 11.43
N ILE A 95 7.09 5.17 10.66
CA ILE A 95 6.46 6.15 9.76
C ILE A 95 5.57 5.43 8.74
N ARG A 96 6.06 4.35 8.12
CA ARG A 96 5.27 3.59 7.15
C ARG A 96 4.02 2.98 7.78
N THR A 97 4.14 2.30 8.92
CA THR A 97 2.99 1.72 9.62
C THR A 97 1.96 2.78 9.95
N PHE A 98 2.38 3.95 10.43
CA PHE A 98 1.48 5.06 10.74
C PHE A 98 0.77 5.60 9.50
N LEU A 99 1.50 5.83 8.40
CA LEU A 99 0.92 6.35 7.14
C LEU A 99 -0.02 5.34 6.49
N SER A 100 0.39 4.07 6.38
CA SER A 100 -0.45 3.00 5.84
C SER A 100 -1.74 2.84 6.66
N PHE A 101 -1.63 2.80 7.99
CA PHE A 101 -2.79 2.74 8.89
C PHE A 101 -3.71 3.95 8.75
N SER A 102 -3.15 5.16 8.67
CA SER A 102 -3.94 6.39 8.52
C SER A 102 -4.70 6.42 7.19
N LEU A 103 -4.10 5.97 6.10
CA LEU A 103 -4.74 5.90 4.79
C LEU A 103 -5.87 4.86 4.76
N GLU A 104 -5.65 3.69 5.36
CA GLU A 104 -6.66 2.62 5.44
C GLU A 104 -7.91 3.09 6.21
N VAL A 105 -7.70 3.77 7.35
CA VAL A 105 -8.80 4.36 8.16
C VAL A 105 -9.55 5.46 7.40
N GLU A 106 -8.85 6.32 6.65
CA GLU A 106 -9.49 7.40 5.87
C GLU A 106 -10.32 6.86 4.69
N ILE A 107 -9.85 5.78 4.06
CA ILE A 107 -10.53 5.16 2.92
C ILE A 107 -11.80 4.44 3.38
N ASP A 108 -11.79 3.76 4.52
CA ASP A 108 -12.93 2.94 4.97
C ASP A 108 -14.05 3.72 5.70
N VAL A 109 -13.79 4.91 6.25
CA VAL A 109 -14.79 5.74 7.00
C VAL A 109 -15.58 4.92 8.06
N ARG A 110 -15.03 3.78 8.49
CA ARG A 110 -15.56 2.86 9.49
C ARG A 110 -14.37 2.29 10.22
N TRP A 111 -14.38 2.41 11.55
CA TRP A 111 -13.34 1.78 12.36
C TRP A 111 -13.34 0.27 12.10
N PRO A 112 -12.18 -0.41 12.00
CA PRO A 112 -12.11 -1.86 11.71
C PRO A 112 -12.86 -2.73 12.74
N TRP A 113 -13.12 -2.19 13.94
CA TRP A 113 -13.88 -2.82 15.02
C TRP A 113 -15.40 -2.69 14.86
N GLN A 114 -15.89 -1.88 13.93
CA GLN A 114 -17.31 -1.76 13.59
C GLN A 114 -17.70 -2.85 12.60
N LYS A 115 -17.55 -4.12 13.01
CA LYS A 115 -18.24 -5.22 12.34
C LYS A 115 -19.73 -4.99 12.55
N SER A 116 -20.46 -4.81 11.45
CA SER A 116 -21.91 -4.71 11.43
C SER A 116 -22.49 -5.79 12.33
N ALA A 117 -23.12 -5.37 13.43
CA ALA A 117 -24.05 -6.22 14.16
C ALA A 117 -25.14 -6.61 13.14
N GLN A 118 -24.96 -7.74 12.49
CA GLN A 118 -25.99 -8.37 11.69
C GLN A 118 -27.07 -8.78 12.69
N THR A 119 -28.07 -7.92 12.83
CA THR A 119 -29.30 -8.24 13.53
C THR A 119 -29.86 -9.50 12.87
N PRO A 120 -30.03 -10.63 13.59
CA PRO A 120 -30.65 -11.82 13.02
C PRO A 120 -32.09 -11.47 12.66
N GLN A 121 -32.41 -11.45 11.37
CA GLN A 121 -33.77 -11.28 10.90
C GLN A 121 -34.52 -12.57 11.23
N GLN A 122 -35.40 -12.46 12.22
CA GLN A 122 -36.29 -13.51 12.72
C GLN A 122 -37.22 -13.98 11.59
N GLY A 123 -37.48 -15.30 11.57
CA GLY A 123 -38.35 -15.97 10.59
C GLY A 123 -39.83 -15.77 10.80
#